data_AF-A0A7V5UJQ0-F1
#
_entry.id   AF-A0A7V5UJQ0-F1
#
_cell.length_a   1.000
_cell.length_b   1.000
_cell.length_c   1.000
_cell.angle_alpha   90.00
_cell.angle_beta   90.00
_cell.angle_gamma   90.00
#
_symmetry.space_group_name_H-M   'P 1'
#
loop_
_entity.id
_entity.type
_entity.pdbx_description
1 polymer ?
#
loop_
_entity_poly.entity_id
_entity_poly.type
_entity_poly.pdbx_seq_one_letter_code
_entity_poly.pdbx_strand_id
1 'polypeptide(L)' 'NAMGAVKAINASRLALRGTGEHRISLDRVIDTMRRTGADMSTKYKETSRGGLAVNVAEC' A
#
# COMPACT_ATOMS: atom_id res chain seq x y z
N ASN A 1 0.26 8.68 -8.67
CA ASN A 1 -0.10 7.88 -9.88
C ASN A 1 1.13 7.45 -10.70
N ALA A 2 2.01 8.34 -11.18
CA ALA A 2 3.18 7.95 -12.00
C ALA A 2 4.12 6.92 -11.33
N MET A 3 4.53 7.13 -10.08
CA MET A 3 5.39 6.18 -9.35
C MET A 3 4.70 4.83 -9.09
N GLY A 4 3.37 4.82 -8.93
CA GLY A 4 2.59 3.59 -8.77
C GLY A 4 2.59 2.75 -10.04
N ALA A 5 2.41 3.40 -11.20
CA ALA A 5 2.47 2.74 -12.51
C ALA A 5 3.84 2.09 -12.75
N VAL A 6 4.94 2.79 -12.44
CA VAL A 6 6.30 2.24 -12.56
C VAL A 6 6.51 1.03 -11.65
N LYS A 7 6.05 1.11 -10.40
CA LYS A 7 6.12 -0.02 -9.45
C LYS A 7 5.33 -1.23 -9.93
N ALA A 8 4.13 -1.02 -10.49
CA ALA A 8 3.31 -2.11 -11.02
C ALA A 8 4.00 -2.83 -12.19
N ILE A 9 4.53 -2.07 -13.16
CA ILE A 9 5.27 -2.65 -14.31
C ILE A 9 6.47 -3.46 -13.83
N ASN A 10 7.24 -2.94 -12.88
CA ASN A 10 8.41 -3.63 -12.36
C ASN A 10 8.04 -4.87 -11.54
N ALA A 11 6.97 -4.82 -10.75
CA ALA A 11 6.45 -5.97 -10.00
C ALA A 11 6.00 -7.10 -10.94
N SER A 12 5.28 -6.77 -12.03
CA SER A 12 4.89 -7.75 -13.05
C SER A 12 6.11 -8.36 -13.74
N ARG A 13 7.14 -7.56 -14.05
CA ARG A 13 8.40 -8.08 -14.64
C ARG A 13 9.11 -9.03 -13.68
N LEU A 14 9.16 -8.71 -12.39
CA LEU A 14 9.78 -9.56 -11.38
C LEU A 14 9.02 -10.88 -11.23
N ALA A 15 7.68 -10.85 -11.23
CA ALA A 15 6.86 -12.04 -11.10
C ALA A 15 6.94 -12.96 -12.34
N LEU A 16 6.98 -12.40 -13.55
CA LEU A 16 7.01 -13.16 -14.80
C LEU A 16 8.40 -13.65 -15.20
N ARG A 17 9.46 -12.91 -14.85
CA ARG A 17 10.85 -13.27 -15.19
C ARG A 17 11.58 -13.97 -14.05
N GLY A 18 11.01 -13.95 -12.84
CA GLY A 18 11.57 -14.63 -11.68
C GLY A 18 11.18 -16.10 -11.62
N THR A 19 11.89 -16.85 -10.78
CA THR A 19 11.64 -18.29 -10.51
C THR A 19 10.45 -18.55 -9.58
N GLY A 20 9.76 -17.48 -9.14
CA GLY A 20 8.69 -17.57 -8.15
C GLY A 20 9.16 -17.67 -6.69
N GLU A 21 10.48 -17.74 -6.44
CA GLU A 21 11.05 -17.79 -5.09
C GLU A 21 11.03 -16.43 -4.39
N HIS A 22 11.09 -15.33 -5.15
CA HIS A 22 10.99 -13.97 -4.62
C HIS A 22 9.54 -13.56 -4.33
N ARG A 23 8.81 -14.39 -3.58
CA ARG A 23 7.42 -14.14 -3.20
C ARG A 23 7.23 -14.18 -1.69
N ILE A 24 6.36 -13.30 -1.22
CA ILE A 24 5.77 -13.37 0.13
C ILE A 24 4.28 -13.60 -0.07
N SER A 25 3.62 -14.33 0.85
CA SER A 25 2.17 -14.51 0.78
C SER A 25 1.45 -13.16 0.77
N LEU A 26 0.47 -13.02 -0.12
CA LEU A 26 -0.37 -11.82 -0.21
C LEU A 26 -1.12 -11.58 1.10
N ASP A 27 -1.57 -12.63 1.79
CA ASP A 27 -2.28 -12.51 3.07
C ASP A 27 -1.41 -11.84 4.13
N ARG A 28 -0.11 -12.17 4.16
CA ARG A 28 0.85 -11.54 5.07
C ARG A 28 1.07 -10.07 4.74
N VAL A 29 1.06 -9.71 3.45
CA VAL A 29 1.14 -8.31 3.02
C VAL A 29 -0.11 -7.53 3.44
N ILE A 30 -1.30 -8.11 3.28
CA ILE A 30 -2.59 -7.49 3.67
C ILE A 30 -2.66 -7.30 5.18
N ASP A 31 -2.29 -8.32 5.97
CA ASP A 31 -2.26 -8.21 7.43
C ASP A 31 -1.29 -7.11 7.89
N THR A 32 -0.10 -7.08 7.31
CA THR A 32 0.89 -6.04 7.59
C THR A 32 0.36 -4.65 7.23
N MET A 33 -0.28 -4.49 6.07
CA MET A 33 -0.87 -3.22 5.64
C MET A 33 -1.97 -2.75 6.60
N ARG A 34 -2.82 -3.67 7.08
CA ARG A 34 -3.87 -3.38 8.07
C ARG A 34 -3.27 -2.92 9.39
N ARG A 35 -2.27 -3.64 9.91
CA ARG A 35 -1.58 -3.30 11.15
C ARG A 35 -0.90 -1.94 11.06
N THR A 36 -0.15 -1.70 9.98
CA THR A 36 0.47 -0.38 9.72
C THR A 36 -0.58 0.72 9.66
N GLY A 37 -1.73 0.51 9.01
CA GLY A 37 -2.82 1.50 8.97
C GLY A 37 -3.45 1.79 10.33
N ALA A 38 -3.52 0.79 11.21
CA ALA A 38 -3.97 0.96 12.59
C ALA A 38 -2.93 1.74 13.43
N ASP A 39 -1.64 1.42 13.24
CA ASP A 39 -0.51 2.01 13.98
C ASP A 39 -0.13 3.41 13.46
N MET A 40 -0.63 3.83 12.29
CA MET A 40 -0.46 5.20 11.80
C MET A 40 -1.07 6.19 12.80
N SER A 41 -0.19 6.99 13.42
CA SER A 41 -0.53 7.91 14.51
C SER A 41 -1.72 8.80 14.17
N THR A 42 -2.67 8.85 15.11
CA THR A 42 -3.84 9.72 15.08
C THR A 42 -3.49 11.19 14.90
N LYS A 43 -2.28 11.63 15.28
CA LYS A 43 -1.78 12.99 15.06
C LYS A 43 -1.54 13.32 13.58
N TYR A 44 -1.17 12.34 12.74
CA TYR A 44 -1.09 12.49 11.27
C TYR A 44 -2.45 12.30 10.58
N LYS A 45 -3.45 11.78 11.30
CA LYS A 45 -4.87 11.83 10.88
C LYS A 45 -5.45 13.22 11.16
N GLU A 46 -4.94 13.96 12.15
CA GLU A 46 -5.40 15.29 12.56
C GLU A 46 -4.92 16.46 11.68
N THR A 47 -3.73 16.41 11.09
CA THR A 47 -3.35 17.40 10.05
C THR A 47 -4.17 17.24 8.76
N SER A 48 -4.92 16.15 8.60
CA SER A 48 -5.96 15.97 7.59
C SER A 48 -7.35 16.47 8.06
N ARG A 49 -7.50 16.86 9.33
CA ARG A 49 -8.78 17.27 9.94
C ARG A 49 -9.04 18.77 9.83
N GLY A 50 -9.02 19.26 8.60
CA GLY A 50 -10.01 20.26 8.17
C GLY A 50 -11.43 19.69 8.04
N GLY A 51 -11.70 18.48 8.54
CA GLY A 51 -13.05 17.91 8.65
C GLY A 51 -13.40 16.75 7.70
N LEU A 52 -12.47 16.24 6.88
CA LEU A 52 -12.70 15.03 6.08
C LEU A 52 -11.53 14.05 6.24
N ALA A 53 -11.54 13.29 7.34
CA ALA A 53 -10.66 12.15 7.48
C ALA A 53 -11.14 11.00 6.58
N VAL A 54 -10.72 11.04 5.31
CA VAL A 54 -10.24 9.91 4.50
C VAL A 54 -10.66 8.51 4.99
N ASN A 55 -11.82 8.07 4.51
CA ASN A 55 -12.00 6.68 4.08
C ASN A 55 -12.62 6.61 2.67
N VAL A 56 -12.54 7.71 1.92
CA VAL A 56 -12.92 7.77 0.51
C VAL A 56 -11.62 8.01 -0.25
N ALA A 57 -11.28 7.08 -1.14
CA ALA A 57 -10.32 7.35 -2.18
C ALA A 57 -10.91 8.48 -3.04
N GLU A 58 -10.47 9.72 -2.79
CA GLU A 58 -10.67 10.81 -3.74
C GLU A 58 -9.87 10.43 -4.99
N CYS A 59 -10.60 10.12 -6.06
CA CYS A 59 -10.10 9.66 -7.35
C CYS A 59 -9.20 10.71 -8.03
#